data_AF-A0A672LJQ6-F1
#
_entry.id   AF-A0A672LJQ6-F1
#
_cell.length_a   1.000
_cell.length_b   1.000
_cell.length_c   1.000
_cell.angle_alpha   90.00
_cell.angle_beta   90.00
_cell.angle_gamma   90.00
#
_symmetry.space_group_name_H-M   'P 1'
#
loop_
_entity.id
_entity.type
_entity.pdbx_description
1 polymer ?
#
loop_
_entity_poly.entity_id
_entity_poly.type
_entity_poly.pdbx_seq_one_letter_code
_entity_poly.pdbx_strand_id
1 'polypeptide(L)'
;MTSKYGERKHKETSSAGEAGKKRRSSRKESYASCVYKVLKQVHPDTGVSSEATGIINSFVSDIFERIAGESSRVAHYNKRSSISSREIQTAVRLLLHRAVPKYSSSKYSSSDLSSTQSHSYCL
;
A
#
# COMPACT_ATOMS: atom_id res chain seq x y z
N MET A 1 40.79 -39.85 47.71
CA MET A 1 39.89 -38.69 47.81
C MET A 1 38.56 -39.07 47.16
N THR A 2 37.55 -39.30 47.97
CA THR A 2 36.18 -39.68 47.56
C THR A 2 35.42 -38.42 47.18
N SER A 3 34.80 -38.38 45.99
CA SER A 3 33.84 -37.33 45.63
C SER A 3 32.48 -37.96 45.32
N LYS A 4 31.45 -37.28 45.82
CA LYS A 4 30.16 -37.80 46.23
C LYS A 4 29.12 -37.85 45.12
N TYR A 5 28.22 -38.82 45.27
CA TYR A 5 26.86 -38.91 44.73
C TYR A 5 26.08 -37.59 44.82
N GLY A 6 25.30 -37.27 43.78
CA GLY A 6 24.30 -36.20 43.75
C GLY A 6 23.33 -36.42 42.59
N GLU A 7 22.15 -36.93 42.90
CA GLU A 7 21.15 -37.49 41.99
C GLU A 7 19.90 -36.57 41.94
N ARG A 8 19.22 -36.54 40.76
CA ARG A 8 17.85 -36.01 40.47
C ARG A 8 17.79 -34.48 40.22
N LYS A 9 17.04 -33.95 39.24
CA LYS A 9 15.67 -34.31 38.79
C LYS A 9 15.45 -34.00 37.31
N HIS A 10 14.80 -34.95 36.64
CA HIS A 10 14.05 -34.76 35.40
C HIS A 10 13.00 -33.65 35.61
N LYS A 11 12.99 -32.62 34.76
CA LYS A 11 11.88 -31.67 34.68
C LYS A 11 10.95 -32.12 33.55
N GLU A 12 10.06 -33.06 33.86
CA GLU A 12 8.79 -33.13 33.15
C GLU A 12 8.04 -31.83 33.42
N THR A 13 7.86 -31.01 32.38
CA THR A 13 6.76 -30.07 32.34
C THR A 13 5.63 -30.72 31.57
N SER A 14 4.57 -30.95 32.32
CA SER A 14 3.24 -31.38 31.95
C SER A 14 2.67 -30.65 30.73
N SER A 15 1.86 -31.42 30.02
CA SER A 15 0.86 -31.04 29.01
C SER A 15 0.07 -29.77 29.33
N ALA A 16 -0.13 -28.92 28.33
CA ALA A 16 -1.43 -28.31 27.98
C ALA A 16 -1.26 -27.26 26.86
N GLY A 17 -1.96 -27.45 25.74
CA GLY A 17 -2.37 -26.34 24.86
C GLY A 17 -1.72 -26.25 23.48
N GLU A 18 -1.55 -27.36 22.75
CA GLU A 18 -1.42 -27.30 21.30
C GLU A 18 -2.81 -27.08 20.69
N ALA A 19 -3.30 -25.85 20.76
CA ALA A 19 -4.56 -25.43 20.14
C ALA A 19 -4.38 -24.08 19.43
N GLY A 20 -3.92 -24.17 18.18
CA GLY A 20 -4.37 -23.27 17.14
C GLY A 20 -3.98 -21.80 17.27
N LYS A 21 -2.68 -21.47 17.36
CA LYS A 21 -2.23 -20.18 16.81
C LYS A 21 -2.43 -20.25 15.30
N LYS A 22 -3.62 -19.84 14.83
CA LYS A 22 -3.90 -19.55 13.42
C LYS A 22 -2.68 -18.83 12.87
N ARG A 23 -1.96 -19.50 11.97
CA ARG A 23 -0.84 -18.94 11.22
C ARG A 23 -1.28 -17.55 10.81
N ARG A 24 -0.56 -16.51 11.26
CA ARG A 24 -0.84 -15.12 10.90
C ARG A 24 -1.01 -15.12 9.38
N SER A 25 -2.26 -14.93 8.94
CA SER A 25 -2.57 -14.87 7.52
C SER A 25 -1.67 -13.78 6.94
N SER A 26 -0.95 -14.11 5.87
CA SER A 26 -0.20 -13.13 5.09
C SER A 26 -1.10 -11.90 4.90
N ARG A 27 -0.59 -10.73 5.29
CA ARG A 27 -1.35 -9.48 5.17
C ARG A 27 -1.67 -9.31 3.69
N LYS A 28 -2.94 -9.45 3.32
CA LYS A 28 -3.40 -9.09 1.98
C LYS A 28 -3.10 -7.61 1.79
N GLU A 29 -2.24 -7.30 0.83
CA GLU A 29 -2.04 -5.92 0.42
C GLU A 29 -3.39 -5.39 -0.08
N SER A 30 -3.90 -4.35 0.57
CA SER A 30 -5.15 -3.72 0.18
C SER A 30 -5.07 -2.22 0.39
N TYR A 31 -5.74 -1.49 -0.49
CA TYR A 31 -5.83 -0.04 -0.42
C TYR A 31 -6.86 0.46 0.61
N ALA A 32 -7.45 -0.43 1.42
CA ALA A 32 -8.57 -0.14 2.32
C ALA A 32 -8.31 1.05 3.26
N SER A 33 -7.10 1.18 3.79
CA SER A 33 -6.74 2.33 4.65
C SER A 33 -6.76 3.65 3.89
N CYS A 34 -6.26 3.67 2.65
CA CYS A 34 -6.28 4.86 1.80
C CYS A 34 -7.71 5.23 1.42
N VAL A 35 -8.51 4.24 1.01
CA VAL A 35 -9.93 4.41 0.67
C VAL A 35 -10.70 5.01 1.84
N TYR A 36 -10.51 4.48 3.05
CA TYR A 36 -11.17 5.02 4.24
C TYR A 36 -10.74 6.47 4.55
N LYS A 37 -9.44 6.77 4.46
CA LYS A 37 -8.91 8.13 4.69
C LYS A 37 -9.48 9.13 3.69
N VAL A 38 -9.50 8.79 2.41
CA VAL A 38 -10.06 9.66 1.36
C VAL A 38 -11.57 9.82 1.54
N LEU A 39 -12.29 8.73 1.83
CA LEU A 39 -13.74 8.77 2.07
C LEU A 39 -14.09 9.72 3.22
N LYS A 40 -13.37 9.65 4.34
CA LYS A 40 -13.62 10.54 5.49
C LYS A 40 -13.23 12.00 5.24
N GLN A 41 -12.32 12.26 4.30
CA GLN A 41 -12.02 13.63 3.87
C GLN A 41 -13.17 14.25 3.06
N VAL A 42 -13.92 13.44 2.29
CA VAL A 42 -15.02 13.94 1.43
C VAL A 42 -16.40 13.82 2.08
N HIS A 43 -16.62 12.78 2.88
CA HIS A 43 -17.90 12.47 3.55
C HIS A 43 -17.64 11.85 4.94
N PRO A 44 -17.50 12.68 6.00
CA PRO A 44 -17.18 12.21 7.36
C PRO A 44 -18.18 11.21 7.94
N ASP A 45 -19.46 11.31 7.58
CA ASP A 45 -20.53 10.50 8.18
C ASP A 45 -20.89 9.25 7.37
N THR A 46 -20.29 9.08 6.18
CA THR A 46 -20.56 7.94 5.31
C THR A 46 -19.63 6.77 5.61
N GLY A 47 -20.19 5.55 5.59
CA GLY A 47 -19.46 4.29 5.67
C GLY A 47 -19.40 3.59 4.30
N VAL A 48 -18.41 2.71 4.11
CA VAL A 48 -18.27 1.89 2.90
C VAL A 48 -18.26 0.41 3.29
N SER A 49 -18.96 -0.43 2.52
CA SER A 49 -18.98 -1.88 2.76
C SER A 49 -17.64 -2.53 2.40
N SER A 50 -17.42 -3.75 2.92
CA SER A 50 -16.24 -4.55 2.55
C SER A 50 -16.24 -4.93 1.07
N GLU A 51 -17.41 -5.20 0.49
CA GLU A 51 -17.59 -5.48 -0.94
C GLU A 51 -17.21 -4.27 -1.79
N ALA A 52 -17.72 -3.08 -1.44
CA ALA A 52 -17.36 -1.84 -2.14
C ALA A 52 -15.86 -1.53 -2.00
N THR A 53 -15.27 -1.80 -0.84
CA THR A 53 -13.82 -1.69 -0.64
C THR A 53 -13.05 -2.66 -1.54
N GLY A 54 -13.55 -3.88 -1.74
CA GLY A 54 -12.99 -4.87 -2.67
C GLY A 54 -13.04 -4.40 -4.12
N ILE A 55 -14.17 -3.83 -4.55
CA ILE A 55 -14.33 -3.24 -5.89
C ILE A 55 -13.32 -2.10 -6.09
N ILE A 56 -13.18 -1.20 -5.12
CA ILE A 56 -12.22 -0.09 -5.19
C ILE A 56 -10.78 -0.62 -5.22
N ASN A 57 -10.47 -1.68 -4.48
CA ASN A 57 -9.14 -2.30 -4.50
C ASN A 57 -8.76 -2.78 -5.90
N SER A 58 -9.65 -3.53 -6.56
CA SER A 58 -9.45 -3.99 -7.94
C SER A 58 -9.37 -2.83 -8.93
N PHE A 59 -10.19 -1.79 -8.74
CA PHE A 59 -10.14 -0.59 -9.57
C PHE A 59 -8.77 0.11 -9.48
N VAL A 60 -8.23 0.28 -8.26
CA VAL A 60 -6.90 0.88 -8.08
C VAL A 60 -5.82 0.02 -8.74
N SER A 61 -5.91 -1.31 -8.65
CA SER A 61 -4.99 -2.22 -9.35
C SER A 61 -5.05 -2.07 -10.87
N ASP A 62 -6.23 -2.02 -11.48
CA ASP A 62 -6.39 -1.82 -12.94
C ASP A 62 -5.78 -0.47 -13.39
N ILE A 63 -6.05 0.61 -12.64
CA ILE A 63 -5.46 1.92 -12.96
C ILE A 63 -3.94 1.90 -12.79
N PHE A 64 -3.42 1.24 -11.75
CA PHE A 64 -1.97 1.12 -11.53
C PHE A 64 -1.29 0.37 -12.67
N GLU A 65 -1.85 -0.76 -13.11
CA GLU A 65 -1.34 -1.53 -14.24
C GLU A 65 -1.34 -0.72 -15.55
N ARG A 66 -2.42 0.04 -15.79
CA ARG A 66 -2.49 0.95 -16.94
C ARG A 66 -1.41 2.02 -16.89
N ILE A 67 -1.20 2.65 -15.73
CA ILE A 67 -0.14 3.66 -15.54
C ILE A 67 1.24 3.03 -15.75
N ALA A 68 1.50 1.85 -15.18
CA ALA A 68 2.77 1.16 -15.32
C ALA A 68 3.05 0.78 -16.79
N GLY A 69 2.05 0.25 -17.49
CA GLY A 69 2.15 -0.08 -18.92
C GLY A 69 2.44 1.15 -19.77
N GLU A 70 1.72 2.24 -19.57
CA GLU A 70 1.94 3.47 -20.32
C GLU A 70 3.29 4.11 -19.97
N SER A 71 3.70 4.10 -18.69
CA SER A 71 5.01 4.60 -18.26
C SER A 71 6.16 3.83 -18.91
N SER A 72 6.01 2.50 -19.00
CA SER A 72 6.97 1.63 -19.71
C SER A 72 7.05 2.01 -21.19
N ARG A 73 5.91 2.21 -21.86
CA ARG A 73 5.87 2.66 -23.26
C ARG A 73 6.57 4.00 -23.45
N VAL A 74 6.30 4.98 -22.58
CA VAL A 74 6.96 6.30 -22.62
C VAL A 74 8.48 6.18 -22.40
N ALA A 75 8.93 5.32 -21.47
CA ALA A 75 10.35 5.06 -21.26
C ALA A 75 11.01 4.47 -22.51
N HIS A 76 10.35 3.48 -23.14
CA HIS A 76 10.81 2.84 -24.37
C HIS A 76 10.89 3.84 -25.54
N TYR A 77 9.90 4.73 -25.72
CA TYR A 77 9.95 5.78 -26.73
C TYR A 77 11.14 6.73 -26.53
N ASN A 78 11.46 7.03 -25.26
CA ASN A 78 12.61 7.86 -24.89
C ASN A 78 13.94 7.10 -24.87
N LYS A 79 13.97 5.83 -25.29
CA LYS A 79 15.16 4.95 -25.28
C LYS A 79 15.80 4.82 -23.89
N ARG A 80 14.99 4.84 -22.85
CA ARG A 80 15.41 4.63 -21.45
C ARG A 80 15.01 3.24 -21.00
N SER A 81 15.91 2.57 -20.28
CA SER A 81 15.67 1.27 -19.65
C SER A 81 15.09 1.39 -18.24
N SER A 82 14.97 2.60 -17.70
CA SER A 82 14.45 2.88 -16.36
C SER A 82 13.25 3.82 -16.47
N ILE A 83 12.21 3.55 -15.67
CA ILE A 83 11.03 4.40 -15.54
C ILE A 83 11.30 5.39 -14.40
N SER A 84 11.37 6.69 -14.71
CA SER A 84 11.50 7.75 -13.70
C SER A 84 10.14 8.39 -13.40
N SER A 85 10.11 9.29 -12.41
CA SER A 85 8.92 10.10 -12.11
C SER A 85 8.38 10.86 -13.32
N ARG A 86 9.25 11.25 -14.27
CA ARG A 86 8.86 11.96 -15.50
C ARG A 86 7.99 11.09 -16.41
N GLU A 87 8.32 9.82 -16.58
CA GLU A 87 7.52 8.87 -17.36
C GLU A 87 6.17 8.63 -16.68
N ILE A 88 6.16 8.46 -15.36
CA ILE A 88 4.93 8.27 -14.57
C ILE A 88 4.02 9.49 -14.68
N GLN A 89 4.55 10.70 -14.49
CA GLN A 89 3.78 11.95 -14.64
C GLN A 89 3.23 12.12 -16.06
N THR A 90 3.95 11.66 -17.08
CA THR A 90 3.49 11.70 -18.46
C THR A 90 2.37 10.68 -18.70
N ALA A 91 2.55 9.45 -18.25
CA ALA A 91 1.53 8.39 -18.31
C ALA A 91 0.24 8.78 -17.59
N VAL A 92 0.34 9.32 -16.38
CA VAL A 92 -0.81 9.82 -15.61
C VAL A 92 -1.53 10.94 -16.36
N ARG A 93 -0.80 11.87 -16.97
CA ARG A 93 -1.41 12.91 -17.80
C ARG A 93 -2.14 12.30 -19.00
N LEU A 94 -1.55 11.35 -19.72
CA LEU A 94 -2.19 10.70 -20.87
C LEU A 94 -3.46 9.93 -20.49
N LEU A 95 -3.43 9.21 -19.36
CA LEU A 95 -4.54 8.38 -18.91
C LEU A 95 -5.67 9.22 -18.27
N LEU A 96 -5.32 10.20 -17.43
CA LEU A 96 -6.31 10.98 -16.69
C LEU A 96 -6.82 12.21 -17.46
N HIS A 97 -5.98 12.97 -18.18
CA HIS A 97 -6.49 14.11 -18.96
C HIS A 97 -7.40 13.67 -20.11
N ARG A 98 -7.22 12.46 -20.65
CA ARG A 98 -8.13 11.95 -21.69
C ARG A 98 -9.53 11.62 -21.15
N ALA A 99 -9.68 11.40 -19.85
CA ALA A 99 -10.94 10.99 -19.23
C ALA A 99 -11.69 12.12 -18.52
N VAL A 100 -11.07 13.30 -18.34
CA VAL A 100 -11.62 14.38 -17.51
C VAL A 100 -12.19 15.51 -18.39
N PRO A 101 -13.52 15.77 -18.37
CA PRO A 101 -14.09 16.94 -19.04
C PRO A 101 -13.53 18.23 -18.43
N LYS A 102 -13.36 19.27 -19.26
CA LYS A 102 -12.60 20.52 -19.02
C LYS A 102 -12.90 21.32 -17.73
N TYR A 103 -13.85 20.89 -16.90
CA TYR A 103 -14.30 21.57 -15.69
C TYR A 103 -13.55 21.19 -14.39
N SER A 104 -12.72 20.14 -14.38
CA SER A 104 -12.05 19.65 -13.15
C SER A 104 -10.59 20.12 -12.96
N SER A 105 -10.07 20.99 -13.83
CA SER A 105 -8.64 21.32 -13.90
C SER A 105 -8.20 22.48 -13.01
N SER A 106 -8.65 22.58 -11.76
CA SER A 106 -8.30 23.71 -10.87
C SER A 106 -7.71 23.36 -9.49
N LYS A 107 -7.26 22.12 -9.23
CA LYS A 107 -6.76 21.75 -7.88
C LYS A 107 -5.44 20.97 -7.78
N TYR A 108 -4.74 20.65 -8.86
CA TYR A 108 -3.54 19.76 -8.78
C TYR A 108 -2.21 20.38 -9.22
N SER A 109 -2.18 21.63 -9.70
CA SER A 109 -0.96 22.27 -10.20
C SER A 109 -0.08 22.93 -9.11
N SER A 110 -0.44 22.83 -7.82
CA SER A 110 0.28 23.51 -6.73
C SER A 110 1.07 22.59 -5.79
N SER A 111 0.98 21.26 -5.92
CA SER A 111 1.64 20.34 -4.97
C SER A 111 3.07 19.93 -5.33
N ASP A 112 3.54 20.16 -6.55
CA ASP A 112 4.92 19.80 -6.95
C ASP A 112 6.00 20.77 -6.41
N LEU A 113 5.63 21.84 -5.71
CA LEU A 113 6.56 22.82 -5.13
C LEU A 113 6.84 22.62 -3.63
N SER A 114 6.18 21.70 -2.92
CA SER A 114 6.33 21.55 -1.46
C SER A 114 7.19 20.36 -1.00
N SER A 115 7.66 19.48 -1.89
CA SER A 115 8.41 18.27 -1.49
C SER A 115 9.85 18.52 -1.00
N THR A 116 10.34 19.76 -0.95
CA THR A 116 11.64 20.09 -0.34
C THR A 116 11.53 20.64 1.09
N GLN A 117 10.33 20.74 1.68
CA GLN A 117 10.20 21.25 3.05
C GLN A 117 9.09 20.53 3.83
N SER A 118 9.40 19.34 4.37
CA SER A 118 8.81 18.82 5.63
C SER A 118 9.42 17.47 6.02
N HIS A 119 10.64 17.48 6.52
CA HIS A 119 11.30 16.33 7.15
C HIS A 119 10.98 16.25 8.66
N SER A 120 9.74 16.54 9.09
CA SER A 120 9.45 16.67 10.53
C SER A 120 8.04 16.26 10.99
N TYR A 121 7.35 15.35 10.31
CA TYR A 121 6.14 14.75 10.91
C TYR A 121 6.05 13.25 10.62
N CYS A 122 6.86 12.50 11.35
CA CYS A 122 6.65 11.09 11.69
C CYS A 122 7.29 10.83 13.07
N LEU A 123 6.66 11.38 14.10
CA LEU A 123 6.66 10.87 15.49
C LEU A 123 5.20 10.88 15.96
#